data_AF-A0A3N6BGB3-F1
#
_entry.id   AF-A0A3N6BGB3-F1
#
_cell.length_a   1.000
_cell.length_b   1.000
_cell.length_c   1.000
_cell.angle_alpha   90.00
_cell.angle_beta   90.00
_cell.angle_gamma   90.00
#
_symmetry.space_group_name_H-M   'P 1'
#
loop_
_entity.id
_entity.type
_entity.pdbx_description
1 polymer ?
#
loop_
_entity_poly.entity_id
_entity_poly.type
_entity_poly.pdbx_seq_one_letter_code
_entity_poly.pdbx_strand_id
1 'polypeptide(L)'
;MCRLLALTAAAPFAIPDHLRLFADVARTSREYQGHGWGCAWYEADAWHTYHSILPIWEDDLSVFGEARILMAHARSAFRDEGIAVENNMPFLASPLAFIFNGELRGVRIAEKGRTG
;
A
#
# COMPACT_ATOMS: atom_id res chain seq x y z
N MET A 1 -11.56 8.06 -0.09
CA MET A 1 -11.37 6.62 -0.39
C MET A 1 -10.00 6.44 -0.96
N CYS A 2 -9.25 5.45 -0.50
CA CYS A 2 -7.89 5.18 -0.94
C CYS A 2 -7.84 4.68 -2.40
N ARG A 3 -6.63 4.55 -2.96
CA ARG A 3 -6.38 3.80 -4.20
C ARG A 3 -5.59 2.55 -3.91
N LEU A 4 -5.96 1.46 -4.59
CA LEU A 4 -5.36 0.14 -4.43
C LEU A 4 -4.81 -0.33 -5.77
N LEU A 5 -3.70 -1.07 -5.71
CA LEU A 5 -3.12 -1.82 -6.82
C LEU A 5 -2.91 -3.25 -6.35
N ALA A 6 -3.30 -4.23 -7.16
CA ALA A 6 -2.96 -5.64 -6.94
C ALA A 6 -2.68 -6.29 -8.29
N LEU A 7 -1.47 -6.84 -8.46
CA LEU A 7 -1.02 -7.50 -9.67
C LEU A 7 -0.51 -8.90 -9.34
N THR A 8 -0.81 -9.83 -10.23
CA THR A 8 -0.21 -11.16 -10.28
C THR A 8 0.09 -11.53 -11.72
N ALA A 9 1.24 -12.16 -11.97
CA ALA A 9 1.65 -12.59 -13.30
C ALA A 9 2.47 -13.89 -13.25
N ALA A 10 2.42 -14.66 -14.34
CA ALA A 10 3.22 -15.89 -14.46
C ALA A 10 4.72 -15.60 -14.66
N ALA A 11 5.06 -14.59 -15.45
CA ALA A 11 6.41 -14.07 -15.62
C ALA A 11 6.63 -12.84 -14.73
N PRO A 12 7.85 -12.59 -14.23
CA PRO A 12 8.18 -11.35 -13.52
C PRO A 12 7.87 -10.10 -14.37
N PHE A 13 7.45 -9.04 -13.70
CA PHE A 13 7.26 -7.71 -14.27
C PHE A 13 8.07 -6.67 -13.49
N ALA A 14 8.43 -5.57 -14.17
CA ALA A 14 9.06 -4.43 -13.53
C ALA A 14 8.07 -3.72 -12.61
N ILE A 15 8.33 -3.74 -11.30
CA ILE A 15 7.52 -3.02 -10.30
C ILE A 15 7.44 -1.52 -10.61
N PRO A 16 8.53 -0.81 -10.99
CA PRO A 16 8.49 0.63 -11.23
C PRO A 16 7.46 1.07 -12.28
N ASP A 17 7.26 0.28 -13.34
CA ASP A 17 6.36 0.64 -14.43
C ASP A 17 4.89 0.66 -13.97
N HIS A 18 4.51 -0.32 -13.15
CA HIS A 18 3.17 -0.39 -12.58
C HIS A 18 2.96 0.62 -11.46
N LEU A 19 4.00 0.89 -10.64
CA LEU A 19 3.91 1.92 -9.61
C LEU A 19 3.80 3.33 -10.19
N ARG A 20 4.44 3.64 -11.33
CA ARG A 20 4.27 4.93 -12.02
C ARG A 20 2.84 5.13 -12.51
N LEU A 21 2.25 4.12 -13.15
CA LEU A 21 0.84 4.16 -13.57
C LEU A 21 -0.09 4.37 -12.37
N PHE A 22 0.19 3.66 -11.28
CA PHE A 22 -0.58 3.80 -10.04
C PHE A 22 -0.39 5.18 -9.39
N ALA A 23 0.81 5.75 -9.44
CA ALA A 23 1.09 7.10 -8.96
C ALA A 23 0.30 8.16 -9.75
N ASP A 24 0.18 8.00 -11.07
CA ASP A 24 -0.63 8.89 -11.89
C ASP A 24 -2.12 8.81 -11.53
N VAL A 25 -2.65 7.60 -11.32
CA VAL A 25 -4.03 7.39 -10.86
C VAL A 25 -4.26 8.00 -9.49
N ALA A 26 -3.30 7.86 -8.56
CA ALA A 26 -3.38 8.43 -7.22
C ALA A 26 -3.33 9.96 -7.24
N ARG A 27 -2.42 10.54 -8.04
CA ARG A 27 -2.22 11.99 -8.17
C ARG A 27 -3.42 12.70 -8.79
N THR A 28 -4.06 12.07 -9.77
CA THR A 28 -5.20 12.65 -10.51
C THR A 28 -6.56 12.27 -9.92
N SER A 29 -6.56 11.54 -8.80
CA SER A 29 -7.77 11.13 -8.09
C SER A 29 -8.55 12.33 -7.57
N ARG A 30 -9.89 12.23 -7.60
CA ARG A 30 -10.79 13.23 -6.98
C ARG A 30 -10.51 13.40 -5.49
N GLU A 31 -10.38 12.30 -4.76
CA GLU A 31 -9.96 12.34 -3.35
C GLU A 31 -8.43 12.41 -3.27
N TYR A 32 -7.92 13.30 -2.40
CA TYR A 32 -6.48 13.43 -2.14
C TYR A 32 -5.89 12.13 -1.58
N GLN A 33 -4.79 11.68 -2.19
CA GLN A 33 -4.11 10.40 -1.90
C GLN A 33 -2.68 10.59 -1.35
N GLY A 34 -2.36 11.77 -0.82
CA GLY A 34 -0.99 12.12 -0.44
C GLY A 34 -0.67 11.99 1.04
N HIS A 35 -1.40 11.15 1.78
CA HIS A 35 -1.15 10.90 3.20
C HIS A 35 -0.18 9.74 3.45
N GLY A 36 0.66 9.45 2.46
CA GLY A 36 1.55 8.31 2.42
C GLY A 36 1.09 7.20 1.48
N TRP A 37 1.99 6.25 1.27
CA TRP A 37 1.74 5.05 0.49
C TRP A 37 2.57 3.88 1.02
N GLY A 38 2.30 2.71 0.48
CA GLY A 38 3.17 1.57 0.64
C GLY A 38 2.93 0.53 -0.43
N CYS A 39 3.86 -0.41 -0.53
CA CYS A 39 3.72 -1.59 -1.35
C CYS A 39 4.28 -2.82 -0.66
N ALA A 40 3.81 -3.98 -1.11
CA ALA A 40 4.34 -5.28 -0.77
C ALA A 40 4.52 -6.08 -2.06
N TRP A 41 5.66 -6.73 -2.22
CA TRP A 41 5.91 -7.62 -3.35
C TRP A 41 6.45 -8.95 -2.86
N TYR A 42 6.16 -10.01 -3.61
CA TYR A 42 6.63 -11.35 -3.30
C TYR A 42 7.77 -11.74 -4.24
N GLU A 43 8.92 -12.04 -3.66
CA GLU A 43 10.16 -12.39 -4.35
C GLU A 43 10.92 -13.43 -3.51
N ALA A 44 11.58 -14.40 -4.15
CA ALA A 44 12.41 -15.41 -3.48
C ALA A 44 11.73 -16.07 -2.25
N ASP A 45 10.46 -16.44 -2.40
CA ASP A 45 9.61 -17.04 -1.36
C ASP A 45 9.37 -16.18 -0.10
N ALA A 46 9.62 -14.87 -0.18
CA ALA A 46 9.42 -13.92 0.92
C ALA A 46 8.61 -12.69 0.49
N TRP A 47 7.87 -12.14 1.46
CA TRP A 47 7.27 -10.81 1.31
C TRP A 47 8.30 -9.74 1.62
N HIS A 48 8.38 -8.74 0.75
CA HIS A 48 9.09 -7.50 0.97
C HIS A 48 8.07 -6.38 1.07
N THR A 49 8.36 -5.34 1.86
CA THR A 49 7.48 -4.18 2.05
C THR A 49 8.25 -2.88 2.02
N TYR A 50 7.55 -1.85 1.56
CA TYR A 50 7.98 -0.47 1.66
C TYR A 50 6.79 0.41 2.08
N HIS A 51 7.04 1.39 2.94
CA HIS A 51 6.06 2.37 3.38
C HIS A 51 6.72 3.74 3.46
N SER A 52 5.99 4.77 3.05
CA SER A 52 6.47 6.15 3.07
C SER A 52 5.34 7.09 3.43
N ILE A 53 5.66 8.15 4.16
CA ILE A 53 4.73 9.25 4.42
C ILE A 53 4.61 10.22 3.24
N LEU A 54 5.58 10.18 2.31
CA LEU A 54 5.49 10.94 1.06
C LEU A 54 4.37 10.39 0.21
N PRO A 55 3.72 11.19 -0.64
CA PRO A 55 2.87 10.65 -1.68
C PRO A 55 3.70 9.82 -2.66
N ILE A 56 3.09 8.77 -3.23
CA ILE A 56 3.77 7.87 -4.19
C ILE A 56 4.37 8.63 -5.41
N TRP A 57 3.77 9.74 -5.84
CA TRP A 57 4.25 10.51 -6.99
C TRP A 57 5.47 11.40 -6.68
N GLU A 58 5.91 11.49 -5.42
CA GLU A 58 7.13 12.19 -5.00
C GLU A 58 8.26 11.22 -4.63
N ASP A 59 7.99 9.91 -4.64
CA ASP A 59 8.95 8.88 -4.21
C ASP A 59 9.84 8.39 -5.36
N ASP A 60 11.03 7.88 -5.04
CA ASP A 60 11.92 7.28 -6.05
C ASP A 60 11.52 5.84 -6.35
N LEU A 61 10.67 5.69 -7.36
CA LEU A 61 10.18 4.39 -7.80
C LEU A 61 11.23 3.55 -8.54
N SER A 62 12.40 4.10 -8.87
CA SER A 62 13.45 3.36 -9.59
C SER A 62 14.18 2.32 -8.73
N VAL A 63 14.03 2.41 -7.41
CA VAL A 63 14.68 1.53 -6.42
C VAL A 63 14.06 0.13 -6.37
N PHE A 64 12.90 -0.09 -6.98
CA PHE A 64 12.21 -1.38 -6.96
C PHE A 64 12.63 -2.26 -8.14
N GLY A 65 12.74 -3.57 -7.87
CA GLY A 65 13.10 -4.59 -8.86
C GLY A 65 11.89 -5.16 -9.60
N GLU A 66 11.92 -6.47 -9.81
CA GLU A 66 10.84 -7.21 -10.46
C GLU A 66 10.07 -8.08 -9.45
N ALA A 67 8.81 -8.37 -9.74
CA ALA A 67 8.03 -9.32 -8.96
C ALA A 67 7.01 -10.06 -9.82
N ARG A 68 6.48 -11.15 -9.27
CA ARG A 68 5.30 -11.83 -9.82
C ARG A 68 4.01 -11.44 -9.10
N ILE A 69 4.11 -10.96 -7.86
CA ILE A 69 2.99 -10.49 -7.06
C ILE A 69 3.35 -9.12 -6.49
N LEU A 70 2.48 -8.14 -6.69
CA LEU A 70 2.62 -6.78 -6.18
C LEU A 70 1.29 -6.30 -5.61
N MET A 71 1.31 -5.68 -4.45
CA MET A 71 0.21 -4.89 -3.91
C MET A 71 0.70 -3.52 -3.52
N ALA A 72 -0.08 -2.48 -3.81
CA ALA A 72 0.21 -1.12 -3.36
C ALA A 72 -1.05 -0.41 -2.89
N HIS A 73 -0.86 0.54 -1.98
CA HIS A 73 -1.92 1.34 -1.40
C HIS A 73 -1.48 2.80 -1.28
N ALA A 74 -2.20 3.71 -1.92
CA ALA A 74 -2.04 5.15 -1.73
C ALA A 74 -3.10 5.63 -0.74
N ARG A 75 -2.68 6.31 0.34
CA ARG A 75 -3.52 6.58 1.49
C ARG A 75 -4.22 7.93 1.37
N SER A 76 -5.51 7.90 1.64
CA SER A 76 -6.34 9.07 1.91
C SER A 76 -6.77 8.99 3.38
N ALA A 77 -5.96 9.56 4.29
CA ALA A 77 -6.26 9.56 5.72
C ALA A 77 -7.62 10.21 5.99
N PHE A 78 -8.45 9.53 6.78
CA PHE A 78 -9.74 10.06 7.18
C PHE A 78 -9.52 11.22 8.17
N ARG A 79 -10.03 12.42 7.84
CA ARG A 79 -9.91 13.65 8.64
C ARG A 79 -8.47 14.12 8.90
N ASP A 80 -7.51 13.68 8.08
CA ASP A 80 -6.09 14.05 8.21
C ASP A 80 -5.46 13.67 9.58
N GLU A 81 -6.08 12.71 10.28
CA GLU A 81 -5.61 12.20 11.56
C GLU A 81 -4.68 10.98 11.38
N GLY A 82 -3.73 10.80 12.29
CA GLY A 82 -2.88 9.59 12.32
C GLY A 82 -1.95 9.44 11.11
N ILE A 83 -1.37 10.54 10.62
CA ILE A 83 -0.32 10.52 9.60
C ILE A 83 0.97 10.00 10.27
N ALA A 84 1.18 8.70 10.17
CA ALA A 84 2.36 7.98 10.67
C ALA A 84 2.61 6.80 9.72
N VAL A 85 3.87 6.43 9.52
CA VAL A 85 4.24 5.42 8.51
C VAL A 85 3.65 4.05 8.85
N GLU A 86 3.47 3.75 10.15
CA GLU A 86 2.91 2.50 10.66
C GLU A 86 1.43 2.31 10.28
N ASN A 87 0.74 3.40 9.92
CA ASN A 87 -0.65 3.39 9.48
C ASN A 87 -0.79 3.20 7.96
N ASN A 88 0.32 3.14 7.23
CA ASN A 88 0.30 2.88 5.79
C ASN A 88 0.24 1.37 5.52
N MET A 89 -0.63 1.00 4.59
CA MET A 89 -0.78 -0.35 4.11
C MET A 89 0.17 -0.59 2.91
N PRO A 90 0.55 -1.84 2.59
CA PRO A 90 0.00 -3.12 3.09
C PRO A 90 0.42 -3.53 4.51
N PHE A 91 -0.40 -4.37 5.15
CA PHE A 91 -0.04 -5.08 6.40
C PHE A 91 0.34 -6.53 6.09
N LEU A 92 1.36 -7.05 6.77
CA LEU A 92 1.78 -8.45 6.65
C LEU A 92 1.36 -9.27 7.88
N ALA A 93 0.86 -10.47 7.63
CA ALA A 93 0.62 -11.53 8.61
C ALA A 93 0.99 -12.86 7.95
N SER A 94 2.30 -13.14 7.88
CA SER A 94 2.87 -14.23 7.08
C SER A 94 2.06 -15.54 7.22
N PRO A 95 1.65 -16.16 6.09
CA PRO A 95 2.07 -15.88 4.71
C PRO A 95 1.22 -14.81 3.99
N LEU A 96 0.34 -14.11 4.70
CA LEU A 96 -0.64 -13.20 4.12
C LEU A 96 -0.12 -11.77 4.05
N ALA A 97 -0.56 -11.06 3.01
CA ALA A 97 -0.44 -9.62 2.88
C ALA A 97 -1.84 -9.05 2.63
N PHE A 98 -2.14 -7.88 3.21
CA PHE A 98 -3.49 -7.33 3.24
C PHE A 98 -3.50 -5.82 2.98
N ILE A 99 -4.44 -5.37 2.17
CA ILE A 99 -4.78 -3.96 1.93
C ILE A 99 -6.29 -3.78 2.09
N PHE A 100 -6.71 -2.62 2.56
CA PHE A 100 -8.12 -2.30 2.78
C PHE A 100 -8.43 -0.89 2.30
N ASN A 101 -9.61 -0.71 1.70
CA ASN A 101 -10.13 0.59 1.33
C ASN A 101 -11.57 0.73 1.82
N GLY A 102 -11.75 1.45 2.91
CA GLY A 102 -13.06 1.67 3.50
C GLY A 102 -12.96 2.20 4.91
N GLU A 103 -14.13 2.29 5.53
CA GLU A 103 -14.28 2.63 6.94
C GLU A 103 -15.04 1.49 7.62
N LEU A 104 -14.53 1.01 8.75
CA LEU A 104 -15.22 0.02 9.57
C LEU A 104 -15.82 0.73 10.79
N ARG A 105 -17.13 0.56 11.01
CA ARG A 105 -17.85 1.12 12.15
C ARG A 105 -18.46 0.01 13.01
N GLY A 106 -18.43 0.20 14.33
CA GLY A 106 -19.03 -0.75 15.28
C GLY A 106 -18.31 -2.10 15.38
N VAL A 107 -17.09 -2.21 14.85
CA VAL A 107 -16.27 -3.42 14.96
C VAL A 107 -15.75 -3.55 16.39
N ARG A 108 -16.00 -4.72 16.99
CA ARG A 108 -15.41 -5.12 18.27
C ARG A 108 -14.49 -6.30 18.01
N ILE A 109 -13.21 -6.15 18.32
CA ILE A 109 -12.23 -7.22 18.19
C ILE A 109 -12.11 -7.90 19.55
N ALA A 110 -12.34 -9.20 19.61
CA ALA A 110 -12.16 -10.02 20.82
C ALA A 110 -10.72 -10.56 20.89
N GLU A 111 -9.73 -9.68 20.75
CA GLU A 111 -8.31 -10.06 20.80
C GLU A 111 -7.62 -9.52 22.05
N LYS A 112 -6.64 -10.26 22.56
CA LYS A 112 -5.82 -9.82 23.70
C LYS A 112 -4.66 -8.97 23.19
N GLY A 113 -4.73 -7.64 23.36
CA GLY A 113 -3.65 -6.71 22.99
C GLY A 113 -4.05 -5.23 23.03
N ARG A 114 -3.11 -4.33 22.72
CA ARG A 114 -3.41 -2.91 22.47
C ARG A 114 -3.62 -2.72 20.97
N THR A 115 -4.83 -2.31 20.58
CA THR A 115 -5.09 -1.76 19.25
C THR A 115 -4.66 -0.29 19.27
N GLY A 116 -3.87 0.12 18.29
CA GLY A 116 -3.42 1.52 18.10
C GLY A 116 -4.58 2.46 17.78
#